data_AF-A0A9D6V849-F1
#
_entry.id   AF-A0A9D6V849-F1
#
_cell.length_a   1.000
_cell.length_b   1.000
_cell.length_c   1.000
_cell.angle_alpha   90.00
_cell.angle_beta   90.00
_cell.angle_gamma   90.00
#
_symmetry.space_group_name_H-M   'P 1'
#
loop_
_entity.id
_entity.type
_entity.pdbx_description
1 polymer ?
#
loop_
_entity_poly.entity_id
_entity_poly.type
_entity_poly.pdbx_seq_one_letter_code
_entity_poly.pdbx_strand_id
1 'polypeptide(L)'
;GITVQNTSAANIVIDKITVNWNNANLIREIKIGGVKVWSNTGPGTPSGKQPSGTLINIQDVTLAPGAAATLIDRFRFDASMSGATFNIAFTMFDGSVKTTGNFTR
;
A
#
# COMPACT_ATOMS: atom_id res chain seq x y z
N GLY A 1 1.02 11.06 5.64
CA GLY A 1 1.45 9.89 4.87
C GLY A 1 2.15 8.92 5.79
N ILE A 2 2.47 7.72 5.32
CA ILE A 2 3.29 6.74 6.06
C ILE A 2 4.63 6.65 5.33
N THR A 3 5.73 6.57 6.06
CA THR A 3 7.07 6.37 5.48
C THR A 3 7.54 4.96 5.77
N VAL A 4 8.07 4.27 4.76
CA VAL A 4 8.68 2.94 4.90
C VAL A 4 10.16 3.05 4.55
N GLN A 5 11.03 2.56 5.42
CA GLN A 5 12.48 2.57 5.20
C GLN A 5 13.02 1.14 5.25
N ASN A 6 13.92 0.82 4.32
CA ASN A 6 14.71 -0.38 4.37
C ASN A 6 16.00 -0.13 5.17
N THR A 7 16.07 -0.69 6.37
CA THR A 7 17.24 -0.59 7.26
C THR A 7 18.19 -1.79 7.12
N SER A 8 17.95 -2.69 6.17
CA SER A 8 18.81 -3.84 5.91
C SER A 8 19.97 -3.48 4.97
N ALA A 9 20.89 -4.41 4.76
CA ALA A 9 22.02 -4.27 3.84
C ALA A 9 21.70 -4.69 2.38
N ALA A 10 20.50 -5.22 2.12
CA ALA A 10 20.09 -5.72 0.81
C ALA A 10 18.82 -5.02 0.31
N ASN A 11 18.52 -5.12 -0.99
CA ASN A 11 17.27 -4.60 -1.55
C ASN A 11 16.07 -5.38 -0.98
N ILE A 12 15.00 -4.66 -0.63
CA ILE A 12 13.70 -5.24 -0.26
C ILE A 12 12.70 -4.82 -1.33
N VAL A 13 11.95 -5.77 -1.89
CA VAL A 13 10.90 -5.49 -2.87
C VAL A 13 9.54 -5.66 -2.22
N ILE A 14 8.70 -4.63 -2.26
CA ILE A 14 7.28 -4.74 -1.94
C ILE A 14 6.57 -5.27 -3.18
N ASP A 15 5.90 -6.42 -3.03
CA ASP A 15 5.24 -7.17 -4.10
C ASP A 15 3.72 -7.01 -4.02
N LYS A 16 3.16 -7.11 -2.80
CA LYS A 16 1.71 -7.00 -2.58
C LYS A 16 1.38 -6.09 -1.41
N ILE A 17 0.17 -5.54 -1.44
CA ILE A 17 -0.39 -4.72 -0.37
C ILE A 17 -1.79 -5.20 -0.04
N THR A 18 -2.07 -5.38 1.25
CA THR A 18 -3.42 -5.55 1.76
C THR A 18 -3.76 -4.35 2.63
N VAL A 19 -4.87 -3.67 2.33
CA VAL A 19 -5.35 -2.54 3.14
C VAL A 19 -6.71 -2.92 3.71
N ASN A 20 -6.85 -2.81 5.02
CA ASN A 20 -8.10 -3.02 5.75
C ASN A 20 -8.62 -1.69 6.27
N TRP A 21 -9.91 -1.46 6.07
CA TRP A 21 -10.66 -0.35 6.64
C TRP A 21 -12.08 -0.78 7.05
N ASN A 22 -12.71 0.00 7.92
CA ASN A 22 -13.98 -0.33 8.58
C ASN A 22 -15.20 0.43 8.01
N ASN A 23 -15.27 0.63 6.70
CA ASN A 23 -16.45 1.18 6.02
C ASN A 23 -16.68 0.51 4.64
N ALA A 24 -17.77 0.89 3.96
CA ALA A 24 -18.20 0.29 2.69
C ALA A 24 -17.52 0.88 1.44
N ASN A 25 -16.66 1.88 1.58
CA ASN A 25 -16.04 2.54 0.44
C ASN A 25 -14.98 1.63 -0.20
N LEU A 26 -14.65 1.89 -1.46
CA LEU A 26 -13.73 1.06 -2.22
C LEU A 26 -12.44 1.82 -2.53
N ILE A 27 -11.31 1.12 -2.45
CA ILE A 27 -10.04 1.68 -2.90
C ILE A 27 -9.98 1.66 -4.43
N ARG A 28 -9.43 2.73 -5.02
CA ARG A 28 -9.28 2.87 -6.48
C ARG A 28 -7.85 3.14 -6.93
N GLU A 29 -6.96 3.57 -6.04
CA GLU A 29 -5.57 3.90 -6.39
C GLU A 29 -4.64 3.79 -5.18
N ILE A 30 -3.42 3.31 -5.41
CA ILE A 30 -2.31 3.32 -4.45
C ILE A 30 -1.12 4.02 -5.11
N LYS A 31 -0.51 4.97 -4.38
CA LYS A 31 0.72 5.66 -4.79
C LYS A 31 1.82 5.52 -3.75
N ILE A 32 3.04 5.26 -4.24
CA ILE A 32 4.28 5.17 -3.47
C ILE A 32 5.34 5.98 -4.21
N GLY A 33 6.03 6.88 -3.50
CA GLY A 33 7.03 7.79 -4.08
C GLY A 33 6.47 8.68 -5.21
N GLY A 34 5.20 9.04 -5.17
CA GLY A 34 4.46 9.79 -6.19
C GLY A 34 3.99 8.94 -7.38
N VAL A 35 4.49 7.70 -7.49
CA VAL A 35 4.20 6.77 -8.59
C VAL A 35 2.96 5.96 -8.28
N LYS A 36 2.08 5.79 -9.26
CA LYS A 36 0.92 4.90 -9.17
C LYS A 36 1.41 3.45 -9.30
N VAL A 37 1.40 2.73 -8.19
CA VAL A 37 1.80 1.31 -8.14
C VAL A 37 0.61 0.38 -8.33
N TRP A 38 -0.60 0.86 -8.08
CA TRP A 38 -1.84 0.16 -8.45
C TRP A 38 -2.97 1.14 -8.72
N SER A 39 -3.87 0.79 -9.66
CA SER A 39 -5.20 1.41 -9.72
C SER A 39 -6.26 0.46 -10.25
N ASN A 40 -7.52 0.85 -10.11
CA ASN A 40 -8.67 0.14 -10.67
C ASN A 40 -8.62 -0.05 -12.20
N THR A 41 -7.73 0.68 -12.89
CA THR A 41 -7.51 0.61 -14.35
C THR A 41 -6.09 0.16 -14.71
N GLY A 42 -5.30 -0.30 -13.73
CA GLY A 42 -3.88 -0.60 -13.90
C GLY A 42 -2.95 0.56 -13.51
N PRO A 43 -1.67 0.32 -13.23
CA PRO A 43 -1.01 -0.99 -13.22
C PRO A 43 -1.48 -1.89 -12.06
N GLY A 44 -1.01 -3.14 -12.04
CA GLY A 44 -1.32 -4.13 -11.00
C GLY A 44 -2.68 -4.81 -11.14
N THR A 45 -2.98 -5.71 -10.21
CA THR A 45 -4.21 -6.51 -10.17
C THR A 45 -4.72 -6.67 -8.74
N PRO A 46 -6.01 -6.96 -8.51
CA PRO A 46 -7.10 -7.04 -9.50
C PRO A 46 -7.48 -5.67 -10.09
N SER A 47 -8.12 -5.69 -11.27
CA SER A 47 -8.74 -4.52 -11.87
C SER A 47 -10.09 -4.23 -11.24
N GLY A 48 -10.61 -3.02 -11.44
CA GLY A 48 -11.80 -2.53 -10.73
C GLY A 48 -11.47 -1.99 -9.34
N LYS A 49 -12.43 -1.29 -8.74
CA LYS A 49 -12.28 -0.81 -7.36
C LYS A 49 -12.36 -2.00 -6.42
N GLN A 50 -11.58 -1.98 -5.35
CA GLN A 50 -11.46 -3.12 -4.45
C GLN A 50 -12.06 -2.85 -3.08
N PRO A 51 -12.72 -3.85 -2.46
CA PRO A 51 -13.17 -3.75 -1.09
C PRO A 51 -12.00 -3.91 -0.10
N SER A 52 -12.29 -3.59 1.16
CA SER A 52 -11.39 -3.77 2.30
C SER A 52 -10.86 -5.20 2.39
N GLY A 53 -9.58 -5.36 2.73
CA GLY A 53 -8.92 -6.65 2.90
C GLY A 53 -8.54 -7.37 1.61
N THR A 54 -8.80 -6.77 0.45
CA THR A 54 -8.35 -7.33 -0.83
C THR A 54 -6.83 -7.33 -0.91
N LEU A 55 -6.27 -8.48 -1.30
CA LEU A 55 -4.86 -8.60 -1.66
C LEU A 55 -4.63 -7.94 -3.02
N ILE A 56 -3.88 -6.85 -3.04
CA ILE A 56 -3.56 -6.09 -4.24
C ILE A 56 -2.13 -6.43 -4.66
N ASN A 57 -1.99 -6.98 -5.86
CA ASN A 57 -0.71 -7.13 -6.53
C ASN A 57 -0.33 -5.80 -7.18
N ILE A 58 0.73 -5.18 -6.69
CA ILE A 58 1.17 -3.87 -7.16
C ILE A 58 2.23 -4.03 -8.25
N GLN A 59 2.57 -2.93 -8.91
CA GLN A 59 3.86 -2.85 -9.56
C GLN A 59 4.95 -2.77 -8.49
N ASP A 60 5.90 -3.69 -8.56
CA ASP A 60 6.98 -3.86 -7.60
C ASP A 60 7.67 -2.55 -7.23
N VAL A 61 7.85 -2.35 -5.93
CA VAL A 61 8.61 -1.21 -5.39
C VAL A 61 9.86 -1.73 -4.71
N THR A 62 11.02 -1.39 -5.28
CA THR A 62 12.32 -1.70 -4.67
C THR A 62 12.72 -0.63 -3.67
N LEU A 63 12.92 -1.03 -2.42
CA LEU A 63 13.51 -0.23 -1.36
C LEU A 63 14.99 -0.56 -1.29
N ALA A 64 15.84 0.35 -1.77
CA ALA A 64 17.30 0.18 -1.70
C ALA A 64 17.81 0.33 -0.25
N PRO A 65 18.86 -0.41 0.14
CA PRO A 65 19.46 -0.30 1.47
C PRO A 65 20.03 1.11 1.67
N GLY A 66 19.83 1.68 2.86
CA GLY A 66 20.34 3.01 3.20
C GLY A 66 19.66 4.18 2.48
N ALA A 67 18.64 3.93 1.65
CA ALA A 67 17.85 4.99 1.03
C ALA A 67 17.03 5.75 2.06
N ALA A 68 16.67 7.00 1.71
CA ALA A 68 15.69 7.77 2.46
C ALA A 68 14.36 7.01 2.53
N ALA A 69 13.61 7.23 3.62
CA ALA A 69 12.33 6.57 3.79
C ALA A 69 11.40 6.88 2.60
N THR A 70 10.92 5.82 1.95
CA THR A 70 10.00 5.93 0.81
C THR A 70 8.62 6.32 1.34
N LEU A 71 8.10 7.43 0.85
CA LEU A 71 6.78 7.92 1.24
C LEU A 71 5.70 7.08 0.54
N ILE A 72 4.81 6.52 1.34
CA ILE A 72 3.55 5.93 0.86
C ILE A 72 2.54 7.06 0.89
N ASP A 73 2.44 7.71 -0.27
CA ASP A 73 1.87 9.06 -0.36
C ASP A 73 0.36 9.04 -0.29
N ARG A 74 -0.28 7.98 -0.82
CA ARG A 74 -1.72 8.03 -1.03
C ARG A 74 -2.39 6.68 -1.25
N PHE A 75 -3.39 6.41 -0.41
CA PHE A 75 -4.48 5.48 -0.69
C PHE A 75 -5.71 6.30 -1.09
N ARG A 76 -6.19 6.15 -2.32
CA ARG A 76 -7.35 6.90 -2.82
C ARG A 76 -8.58 6.01 -2.83
N PHE A 77 -9.62 6.47 -2.17
CA PHE A 77 -10.93 5.83 -2.13
C PHE A 77 -11.91 6.56 -3.02
N ASP A 78 -13.02 5.91 -3.34
CA ASP A 78 -14.08 6.48 -4.17
C ASP A 78 -14.98 7.48 -3.43
N ALA A 79 -15.02 7.42 -2.11
CA ALA A 79 -15.69 8.40 -1.26
C ALA A 79 -14.83 8.82 -0.05
N SER A 80 -15.38 9.72 0.79
CA SER A 80 -14.72 10.19 2.01
C SER A 80 -14.56 9.06 3.01
N MET A 81 -13.36 8.97 3.61
CA MET A 81 -13.02 7.97 4.63
C MET A 81 -12.96 8.56 6.04
N SER A 82 -13.68 9.65 6.28
CA SER A 82 -13.73 10.29 7.61
C SER A 82 -14.23 9.30 8.66
N GLY A 83 -13.53 9.20 9.80
CA GLY A 83 -13.86 8.29 10.89
C GLY A 83 -13.48 6.83 10.63
N ALA A 84 -12.87 6.52 9.50
CA ALA A 84 -12.41 5.16 9.20
C ALA A 84 -11.07 4.87 9.88
N THR A 85 -10.93 3.65 10.39
CA THR A 85 -9.67 3.10 10.89
C THR A 85 -9.03 2.25 9.82
N PHE A 86 -7.73 2.41 9.62
CA PHE A 86 -6.95 1.74 8.59
C PHE A 86 -5.86 0.86 9.18
N ASN A 87 -5.67 -0.31 8.58
CA ASN A 87 -4.52 -1.17 8.79
C ASN A 87 -3.92 -1.56 7.43
N ILE A 88 -2.61 -1.43 7.26
CA ILE A 88 -1.94 -1.74 6.00
C ILE A 88 -0.91 -2.83 6.27
N ALA A 89 -0.92 -3.87 5.43
CA ALA A 89 0.08 -4.91 5.39
C ALA A 89 0.83 -4.85 4.06
N PHE A 90 2.16 -4.72 4.13
CA PHE A 90 3.06 -4.86 3.00
C PHE A 90 3.59 -6.28 2.98
N THR A 91 3.41 -6.98 1.88
CA THR A 91 4.02 -8.28 1.63
C THR A 91 5.19 -8.09 0.68
N MET A 92 6.35 -8.54 1.13
CA MET A 92 7.60 -8.47 0.39
C MET A 92 7.72 -9.66 -0.55
N PHE A 93 8.59 -9.54 -1.55
CA PHE A 93 8.86 -10.61 -2.52
C PHE A 93 9.42 -11.89 -1.86
N ASP A 94 10.11 -11.77 -0.72
CA ASP A 94 10.60 -12.89 0.09
C ASP A 94 9.52 -13.56 0.95
N GLY A 95 8.27 -13.09 0.85
CA GLY A 95 7.12 -13.58 1.62
C GLY A 95 6.99 -13.00 3.03
N SER A 96 7.94 -12.17 3.47
CA SER A 96 7.81 -11.47 4.75
C SER A 96 6.67 -10.44 4.70
N VAL A 97 6.05 -10.19 5.85
CA VAL A 97 4.93 -9.23 5.96
C VAL A 97 5.27 -8.18 7.02
N LYS A 98 5.09 -6.90 6.68
CA LYS A 98 5.15 -5.79 7.62
C LYS A 98 3.81 -5.08 7.68
N THR A 99 3.25 -5.05 8.87
CA THR A 99 2.02 -4.32 9.16
C THR A 99 2.34 -2.95 9.74
N THR A 100 1.57 -1.96 9.33
CA THR A 100 1.53 -0.66 10.01
C THR A 100 0.54 -0.73 11.16
N GLY A 101 0.71 0.14 12.16
CA GLY A 101 -0.28 0.31 13.23
C GLY A 101 -1.65 0.76 12.70
N ASN A 102 -2.64 0.80 13.59
CA ASN A 102 -3.98 1.31 13.27
C ASN A 102 -3.93 2.83 13.18
N PHE A 103 -4.41 3.39 12.06
CA PHE A 103 -4.55 4.83 11.89
C PHE A 103 -6.02 5.21 11.80
N THR A 104 -6.44 6.23 12.55
CA THR A 104 -7.78 6.83 12.41
C THR A 104 -7.65 8.13 11.64
N ARG A 105 -8.56 8.37 10.68
CA ARG A 105 -8.59 9.62 9.91
C ARG A 105 -9.83 10.46 10.23
#